data_AF-A0A7S2IES2-F1
#
_entry.id   AF-A0A7S2IES2-F1
#
_cell.length_a   1.000
_cell.length_b   1.000
_cell.length_c   1.000
_cell.angle_alpha   90.00
_cell.angle_beta   90.00
_cell.angle_gamma   90.00
#
_symmetry.space_group_name_H-M   'P 1'
#
loop_
_entity.id
_entity.type
_entity.pdbx_description
1 polymer ?
#
loop_
_entity_poly.entity_id
_entity_poly.type
_entity_poly.pdbx_seq_one_letter_code
_entity_poly.pdbx_strand_id
1 'polypeptide(L)'
;AASLLRMIKLFKLVRLLRVLQMEVFRDLMKMVQCMVGGVHTLVWAMVLFFFVVYLASLLFTEFFGRHDVDHVYDHFRTVPRSMFTTFRCAFGDCTTIEGQPIFDHVRENYGPIASFFCCCFVFVVSVGIMNVITANFVESTMAAAAKAKRANKTARMHDTDLWNSRIVTLVRLLASHTGVELRGMLSEQIQDLCKLQVPSEVIDRVVRTPEGCQALCELDVFECDHEYLSDILDADQSCICDVTEFIDGIRRLRGEPRRSDIVCVDLMVRDIQRQVRETLQAVREFGNR
;
A
#
# COMPACT_ATOMS: atom_id res chain seq x y z
N ALA A 1 7.99 -39.19 -25.68
CA ALA A 1 6.75 -38.90 -26.44
C ALA A 1 5.47 -38.94 -25.58
N ALA A 2 5.21 -40.02 -24.81
CA ALA A 2 3.99 -40.15 -24.00
C ALA A 2 3.81 -39.07 -22.91
N SER A 3 4.90 -38.63 -22.25
CA SER A 3 4.84 -37.56 -21.22
C SER A 3 4.50 -36.18 -21.81
N LEU A 4 4.94 -35.91 -23.04
CA LEU A 4 4.62 -34.67 -23.77
C LEU A 4 3.16 -34.64 -24.21
N LEU A 5 2.61 -35.77 -24.67
CA LEU A 5 1.19 -35.90 -25.02
C LEU A 5 0.25 -35.76 -23.80
N ARG A 6 0.70 -36.18 -22.61
CA ARG A 6 -0.03 -35.91 -21.35
C ARG A 6 -0.02 -34.42 -20.99
N MET A 7 1.11 -33.73 -21.16
CA MET A 7 1.20 -32.27 -20.98
C MET A 7 0.27 -31.49 -21.92
N ILE A 8 0.17 -31.89 -23.20
CA ILE A 8 -0.73 -31.22 -24.16
C ILE A 8 -2.20 -31.42 -23.79
N LYS A 9 -2.56 -32.58 -23.23
CA LYS A 9 -3.93 -32.83 -22.72
C LYS A 9 -4.23 -31.96 -21.49
N LEU A 10 -3.26 -31.72 -20.60
CA LEU A 10 -3.41 -30.78 -19.48
C LEU A 10 -3.63 -29.34 -19.94
N PHE A 11 -3.09 -28.94 -21.10
CA PHE A 11 -3.34 -27.61 -21.68
C PHE A 11 -4.83 -27.35 -21.98
N LYS A 12 -5.67 -28.39 -22.13
CA LYS A 12 -7.12 -28.22 -22.25
C LYS A 12 -7.77 -27.68 -20.97
N LEU A 13 -7.12 -27.83 -19.80
CA LEU A 13 -7.55 -27.21 -18.54
C LEU A 13 -7.41 -25.68 -18.56
N VAL A 14 -6.70 -25.08 -19.53
CA VAL A 14 -6.67 -23.63 -19.74
C VAL A 14 -8.09 -23.06 -19.98
N ARG A 15 -9.04 -23.88 -20.45
CA ARG A 15 -10.45 -23.46 -20.53
C ARG A 15 -11.05 -23.16 -19.15
N LEU A 16 -10.58 -23.82 -18.07
CA LEU A 16 -10.97 -23.50 -16.70
C LEU A 16 -10.41 -22.15 -16.25
N LEU A 17 -9.29 -21.67 -16.80
CA LEU A 17 -8.80 -20.32 -16.51
C LEU A 17 -9.73 -19.22 -17.05
N ARG A 18 -10.61 -19.52 -18.03
CA ARG A 18 -11.68 -18.58 -18.42
C ARG A 18 -12.70 -18.36 -17.32
N VAL A 19 -12.89 -19.33 -16.42
CA VAL A 19 -13.76 -19.18 -15.23
C VAL A 19 -13.22 -18.08 -14.31
N LEU A 20 -11.89 -17.87 -14.25
CA LEU A 20 -11.26 -16.77 -13.52
C LEU A 20 -11.54 -15.38 -14.12
N GLN A 21 -12.13 -15.30 -15.32
CA GLN A 21 -12.54 -14.04 -15.95
C GLN A 21 -13.98 -13.64 -15.62
N MET A 22 -14.73 -14.47 -14.88
CA MET A 22 -16.07 -14.07 -14.41
C MET A 22 -15.95 -12.96 -13.37
N GLU A 23 -16.96 -12.08 -13.30
CA GLU A 23 -16.96 -10.90 -12.42
C GLU A 23 -16.73 -11.26 -10.94
N VAL A 24 -17.19 -12.43 -10.50
CA VAL A 24 -16.99 -12.98 -9.16
C VAL A 24 -15.50 -13.16 -8.80
N PHE A 25 -14.65 -13.46 -9.78
CA PHE A 25 -13.22 -13.69 -9.58
C PHE A 25 -12.36 -12.47 -9.87
N ARG A 26 -12.95 -11.33 -10.23
CA ARG A 26 -12.20 -10.10 -10.55
C ARG A 26 -11.35 -9.65 -9.35
N ASP A 27 -11.87 -9.77 -8.14
CA ASP A 27 -11.13 -9.42 -6.93
C ASP A 27 -10.04 -10.44 -6.59
N LEU A 28 -10.29 -11.74 -6.82
CA LEU A 28 -9.26 -12.77 -6.73
C LEU A 28 -8.12 -12.51 -7.73
N MET A 29 -8.45 -12.13 -8.97
CA MET A 29 -7.46 -11.84 -10.00
C MET A 29 -6.66 -10.58 -9.69
N LYS A 30 -7.27 -9.54 -9.09
CA LYS A 30 -6.52 -8.39 -8.56
C LYS A 30 -5.53 -8.83 -7.48
N MET A 31 -5.92 -9.72 -6.57
CA MET A 31 -5.02 -10.25 -5.54
C MET A 31 -3.86 -11.06 -6.15
N VAL A 32 -4.14 -11.92 -7.14
CA VAL A 32 -3.12 -12.69 -7.85
C VAL A 32 -2.16 -11.77 -8.61
N GLN A 33 -2.66 -10.73 -9.29
CA GLN A 33 -1.81 -9.73 -9.95
C GLN A 33 -0.90 -9.00 -8.96
N CYS A 34 -1.39 -8.69 -7.77
CA CYS A 34 -0.56 -8.15 -6.68
C CYS A 34 0.55 -9.13 -6.27
N MET A 35 0.22 -10.42 -6.09
CA MET A 35 1.22 -11.45 -5.75
C MET A 35 2.27 -11.64 -6.85
N VAL A 36 1.84 -11.65 -8.12
CA VAL A 36 2.74 -11.76 -9.28
C VAL A 36 3.71 -10.57 -9.34
N GLY A 37 3.26 -9.37 -8.95
CA GLY A 37 4.12 -8.20 -8.82
C GLY A 37 5.26 -8.35 -7.82
N GLY A 38 5.11 -9.22 -6.80
CA GLY A 38 6.13 -9.52 -5.79
C GLY A 38 7.05 -10.70 -6.14
N VAL A 39 6.88 -11.35 -7.30
CA VAL A 39 7.67 -12.55 -7.65
C VAL A 39 9.17 -12.26 -7.71
N HIS A 40 9.56 -11.08 -8.18
CA HIS A 40 10.98 -10.70 -8.24
C HIS A 40 11.63 -10.68 -6.85
N THR A 41 10.98 -10.09 -5.84
CA THR A 41 11.52 -10.05 -4.47
C THR A 41 11.54 -11.43 -3.83
N LEU A 42 10.55 -12.28 -4.13
CA LEU A 42 10.51 -13.67 -3.68
C LEU A 42 11.67 -14.49 -4.26
N VAL A 43 11.99 -14.33 -5.55
CA VAL A 43 13.10 -15.05 -6.19
C VAL A 43 14.43 -14.73 -5.50
N TRP A 44 14.71 -13.45 -5.21
CA TRP A 44 15.94 -13.07 -4.49
C TRP A 44 15.96 -13.60 -3.05
N ALA A 45 14.83 -13.61 -2.36
CA ALA A 45 14.72 -14.21 -1.03
C ALA A 45 14.99 -15.73 -1.05
N MET A 46 14.49 -16.44 -2.08
CA MET A 46 14.79 -17.86 -2.28
C MET A 46 16.27 -18.11 -2.59
N VAL A 47 16.91 -17.25 -3.39
CA VAL A 47 18.36 -17.33 -3.64
C VAL A 47 19.15 -17.19 -2.34
N LEU A 48 18.80 -16.21 -1.50
CA LEU A 48 19.43 -16.02 -0.19
C LEU A 48 19.22 -17.24 0.72
N PHE A 49 18.00 -17.80 0.75
CA PHE A 49 17.70 -19.00 1.52
C PHE A 49 18.54 -20.20 1.07
N PHE A 50 18.61 -20.47 -0.24
CA PHE A 50 19.44 -21.57 -0.76
C PHE A 50 20.94 -21.34 -0.51
N PHE A 51 21.40 -20.09 -0.52
CA PHE A 51 22.77 -19.76 -0.14
C PHE A 51 23.07 -20.11 1.33
N VAL A 52 22.17 -19.80 2.26
CA VAL A 52 22.37 -20.17 3.67
C VAL A 52 22.27 -21.69 3.87
N VAL A 53 21.32 -22.36 3.23
CA VAL A 53 21.21 -23.83 3.23
C VAL A 53 22.49 -24.47 2.67
N TYR A 54 23.09 -23.89 1.64
CA TYR A 54 24.35 -24.34 1.08
C TYR A 54 25.49 -24.24 2.11
N LEU A 55 25.66 -23.08 2.77
CA LEU A 55 26.69 -22.91 3.82
C LEU A 55 26.49 -23.88 4.99
N ALA A 56 25.26 -24.04 5.46
CA ALA A 56 24.89 -25.02 6.48
C ALA A 56 25.24 -26.46 6.06
N SER A 57 24.94 -26.80 4.81
CA SER A 57 25.20 -28.14 4.28
C SER A 57 26.69 -28.45 4.17
N LEU A 58 27.55 -27.46 3.89
CA LEU A 58 29.00 -27.63 3.89
C LEU A 58 29.50 -27.98 5.28
N LEU A 59 29.03 -27.26 6.31
CA LEU A 59 29.35 -27.56 7.70
C LEU A 59 28.90 -28.97 8.07
N PHE A 60 27.65 -29.34 7.81
CA PHE A 60 27.17 -30.68 8.15
C PHE A 60 27.86 -31.80 7.37
N THR A 61 28.23 -31.56 6.10
CA THR A 61 29.02 -32.53 5.33
C THR A 61 30.41 -32.72 5.94
N GLU A 62 31.02 -31.64 6.42
CA GLU A 62 32.34 -31.68 7.06
C GLU A 62 32.31 -32.41 8.41
N PHE A 63 31.29 -32.15 9.23
CA PHE A 63 31.14 -32.72 10.58
C PHE A 63 30.61 -34.15 10.57
N PHE A 64 29.60 -34.45 9.75
CA PHE A 64 28.86 -35.72 9.78
C PHE A 64 29.11 -36.61 8.56
N GLY A 65 29.58 -36.06 7.45
CA GLY A 65 29.81 -36.79 6.19
C GLY A 65 31.15 -37.50 6.09
N ARG A 66 32.00 -37.43 7.13
CA ARG A 66 33.35 -38.03 7.14
C ARG A 66 33.48 -39.35 7.89
N HIS A 67 32.60 -39.59 8.86
CA HIS A 67 32.59 -40.82 9.65
C HIS A 67 31.31 -41.59 9.33
N ASP A 68 31.47 -42.88 9.10
CA ASP A 68 30.37 -43.80 8.79
C ASP A 68 29.60 -44.12 10.07
N VAL A 69 28.73 -43.19 10.45
CA VAL A 69 27.83 -43.31 11.60
C VAL A 69 26.45 -43.70 11.09
N ASP A 70 25.94 -44.82 11.59
CA ASP A 70 24.64 -45.37 11.23
C ASP A 70 23.54 -44.31 11.31
N HIS A 71 22.70 -44.27 10.26
CA HIS A 71 21.57 -43.36 10.09
C HIS A 71 21.89 -41.84 10.06
N VAL A 72 23.15 -41.43 10.15
CA VAL A 72 23.57 -40.02 10.03
C VAL A 72 24.38 -39.80 8.75
N TYR A 73 25.31 -40.71 8.45
CA TYR A 73 26.25 -40.57 7.33
C TYR A 73 25.53 -40.42 5.98
N ASP A 74 24.52 -41.24 5.69
CA ASP A 74 23.77 -41.22 4.42
C ASP A 74 23.06 -39.89 4.12
N HIS A 75 22.76 -39.13 5.17
CA HIS A 75 22.11 -37.82 5.05
C HIS A 75 23.10 -36.68 4.79
N PHE A 76 24.37 -36.86 5.16
CA PHE A 76 25.40 -35.82 5.11
C PHE A 76 26.64 -36.19 4.28
N ARG A 77 26.64 -37.34 3.59
CA ARG A 77 27.80 -37.84 2.82
C ARG A 77 28.27 -36.91 1.69
N THR A 78 27.37 -36.19 1.04
CA THR A 78 27.69 -35.32 -0.09
C THR A 78 26.96 -34.00 0.04
N VAL A 79 27.56 -32.91 -0.47
CA VAL A 79 26.97 -31.57 -0.37
C VAL A 79 25.51 -31.52 -0.89
N PRO A 80 25.15 -32.06 -2.07
CA PRO A 80 23.75 -32.02 -2.53
C PRO A 80 22.79 -32.79 -1.62
N ARG A 81 23.25 -33.89 -1.02
CA ARG A 81 22.45 -34.69 -0.09
C ARG A 81 22.27 -33.97 1.24
N SER A 82 23.33 -33.36 1.76
CA SER A 82 23.31 -32.49 2.94
C SER A 82 22.39 -31.30 2.73
N MET A 83 22.45 -30.63 1.57
CA MET A 83 21.55 -29.53 1.21
C MET A 83 20.10 -29.98 1.25
N PHE A 84 19.78 -31.16 0.69
CA PHE A 84 18.42 -31.69 0.71
C PHE A 84 17.94 -32.01 2.14
N THR A 85 18.79 -32.64 2.97
CA THR A 85 18.49 -32.90 4.38
C THR A 85 18.27 -31.61 5.17
N THR A 86 19.16 -30.62 5.01
CA THR A 86 19.05 -29.31 5.66
C THR A 86 17.80 -28.55 5.18
N PHE A 87 17.46 -28.63 3.90
CA PHE A 87 16.22 -28.07 3.36
C PHE A 87 14.98 -28.71 3.99
N ARG A 88 14.90 -30.05 4.06
CA ARG A 88 13.77 -30.74 4.73
C ARG A 88 13.66 -30.29 6.19
N CYS A 89 14.80 -30.21 6.87
CA CYS A 89 14.89 -29.70 8.23
C CYS A 89 14.41 -28.26 8.40
N ALA A 90 14.67 -27.40 7.41
CA ALA A 90 14.21 -26.01 7.41
C ALA A 90 12.68 -25.89 7.45
N PHE A 91 11.98 -26.88 6.90
CA PHE A 91 10.51 -26.99 6.88
C PHE A 91 9.94 -27.90 7.97
N GLY A 92 10.77 -28.30 8.95
CA GLY A 92 10.35 -29.12 10.09
C GLY A 92 10.43 -30.63 9.88
N ASP A 93 10.93 -31.10 8.73
CA ASP A 93 11.15 -32.51 8.45
C ASP A 93 12.63 -32.89 8.66
N CYS A 94 12.98 -33.23 9.90
CA CYS A 94 14.32 -33.69 10.28
C CYS A 94 14.37 -35.19 10.57
N THR A 95 13.79 -36.00 9.68
CA THR A 95 13.67 -37.45 9.88
C THR A 95 14.53 -38.27 8.92
N THR A 96 15.02 -39.40 9.43
CA THR A 96 15.67 -40.45 8.65
C THR A 96 14.65 -41.14 7.73
N ILE A 97 15.13 -42.04 6.87
CA ILE A 97 14.26 -42.82 5.96
C ILE A 97 13.25 -43.66 6.76
N GLU A 98 13.60 -44.06 7.98
CA GLU A 98 12.77 -44.85 8.90
C GLU A 98 11.82 -43.97 9.74
N GLY A 99 11.84 -42.65 9.56
CA GLY A 99 10.98 -41.70 10.27
C GLY A 99 11.51 -41.31 11.65
N GLN A 100 12.71 -41.73 12.02
CA GLN A 100 13.32 -41.38 13.30
C GLN A 100 14.02 -40.00 13.24
N PRO A 101 14.10 -39.24 14.34
CA PRO A 101 14.78 -37.96 14.33
C PRO A 101 16.29 -38.10 14.06
N ILE A 102 16.80 -37.35 13.07
CA ILE A 102 18.23 -37.36 12.71
C ILE A 102 19.08 -36.89 13.91
N PHE A 103 18.61 -35.89 14.66
CA PHE A 103 19.36 -35.32 15.78
C PHE A 103 19.42 -36.21 17.03
N ASP A 104 18.55 -37.22 17.14
CA ASP A 104 18.66 -38.25 18.18
C ASP A 104 19.86 -39.16 17.89
N HIS A 105 20.05 -39.54 16.63
CA HIS A 105 21.24 -40.29 16.21
C HIS A 105 22.53 -39.46 16.35
N VAL A 106 22.45 -38.15 16.10
CA VAL A 106 23.56 -37.23 16.40
C VAL A 106 23.86 -37.20 17.90
N ARG A 107 22.83 -37.18 18.76
CA ARG A 107 23.00 -37.21 20.22
C ARG A 107 23.67 -38.49 20.69
N GLU A 108 23.28 -39.64 20.15
CA GLU A 108 23.80 -40.94 20.55
C GLU A 108 25.26 -41.14 20.15
N ASN A 109 25.64 -40.67 18.96
CA ASN A 109 26.99 -40.91 18.41
C ASN A 109 28.00 -39.78 18.66
N TYR A 110 27.53 -38.52 18.71
CA TYR A 110 28.38 -37.32 18.87
C TYR A 110 28.16 -36.61 20.21
N GLY A 111 27.22 -37.09 21.03
CA GLY A 111 26.91 -36.56 22.35
C GLY A 111 25.83 -35.46 22.35
N PRO A 112 25.26 -35.16 23.52
CA PRO A 112 24.13 -34.25 23.66
C PRO A 112 24.46 -32.79 23.33
N ILE A 113 25.71 -32.37 23.54
CA ILE A 113 26.14 -30.99 23.25
C ILE A 113 26.13 -30.75 21.74
N ALA A 114 26.64 -31.69 20.94
CA ALA A 114 26.65 -31.58 19.48
C ALA A 114 25.22 -31.54 18.90
N SER A 115 24.34 -32.41 19.39
CA SER A 115 22.92 -32.42 19.02
C SER A 115 22.23 -31.09 19.38
N PHE A 116 22.47 -30.54 20.57
CA PHE A 116 21.94 -29.24 20.98
C PHE A 116 22.35 -28.11 20.02
N PHE A 117 23.64 -27.99 19.69
CA PHE A 117 24.12 -26.97 18.75
C PHE A 117 23.53 -27.16 17.35
N CYS A 118 23.37 -28.39 16.87
CA CYS A 118 22.76 -28.67 15.58
C CYS A 118 21.28 -28.27 15.55
N CYS A 119 20.52 -28.62 16.60
CA CYS A 119 19.13 -28.20 16.74
C CYS A 119 19.00 -26.68 16.81
N CYS A 120 19.83 -26.00 17.60
CA CYS A 120 19.83 -24.53 17.68
C CYS A 120 20.19 -23.89 16.33
N PHE A 121 21.20 -24.41 15.64
CA PHE A 121 21.61 -23.90 14.34
C PHE A 121 20.50 -24.06 13.30
N VAL A 122 19.89 -25.25 13.21
CA VAL A 122 18.74 -25.47 12.32
C VAL A 122 17.57 -24.60 12.73
N PHE A 123 17.25 -24.45 14.02
CA PHE A 123 16.19 -23.56 14.48
C PHE A 123 16.39 -22.11 14.03
N VAL A 124 17.60 -21.57 14.18
CA VAL A 124 17.93 -20.19 13.75
C VAL A 124 17.79 -20.04 12.24
N VAL A 125 18.25 -21.04 11.47
CA VAL A 125 18.11 -21.04 10.00
C VAL A 125 16.64 -21.16 9.58
N SER A 126 15.87 -22.08 10.18
CA SER A 126 14.46 -22.31 9.86
C SER A 126 13.60 -21.09 10.24
N VAL A 127 13.63 -20.68 11.50
CA VAL A 127 12.79 -19.59 12.01
C VAL A 127 13.27 -18.25 11.49
N GLY A 128 14.58 -18.00 11.51
CA GLY A 128 15.15 -16.73 11.06
C GLY A 128 14.86 -16.48 9.58
N ILE A 129 15.11 -17.45 8.70
CA ILE A 129 14.93 -17.23 7.27
C ILE A 129 13.45 -17.22 6.88
N MET A 130 12.61 -18.08 7.45
CA MET A 130 11.17 -18.05 7.15
C MET A 130 10.55 -16.71 7.56
N ASN A 131 10.99 -16.14 8.68
CA ASN A 131 10.54 -14.81 9.10
C ASN A 131 11.01 -13.70 8.15
N VAL A 132 12.24 -13.76 7.64
CA VAL A 132 12.75 -12.80 6.64
C VAL A 132 11.97 -12.90 5.32
N ILE A 133 11.72 -14.12 4.83
CA ILE A 133 10.93 -14.34 3.61
C ILE A 133 9.51 -13.82 3.80
N THR A 134 8.89 -14.14 4.94
CA THR A 134 7.53 -13.69 5.26
C THR A 134 7.46 -12.17 5.36
N ALA A 135 8.41 -11.53 6.02
CA ALA A 135 8.46 -10.07 6.15
C ALA A 135 8.57 -9.38 4.78
N ASN A 136 9.47 -9.84 3.91
CA ASN A 136 9.63 -9.30 2.56
C ASN A 136 8.37 -9.53 1.70
N PHE A 137 7.72 -10.68 1.84
CA PHE A 137 6.45 -10.96 1.15
C PHE A 137 5.33 -10.02 1.62
N VAL A 138 5.22 -9.81 2.94
CA VAL A 138 4.26 -8.86 3.53
C VAL A 138 4.53 -7.44 3.04
N GLU A 139 5.78 -7.00 3.04
CA GLU A 139 6.16 -5.65 2.56
C GLU A 139 5.79 -5.46 1.09
N SER A 140 6.12 -6.42 0.22
CA SER A 140 5.76 -6.36 -1.20
C SER A 140 4.23 -6.32 -1.42
N THR A 141 3.48 -7.07 -0.62
CA THR A 141 2.01 -7.10 -0.67
C THR A 141 1.42 -5.77 -0.19
N MET A 142 1.93 -5.21 0.91
CA MET A 142 1.52 -3.91 1.43
C MET A 142 1.84 -2.78 0.45
N ALA A 143 3.01 -2.80 -0.19
CA ALA A 143 3.39 -1.83 -1.20
C ALA A 143 2.48 -1.90 -2.44
N ALA A 144 2.15 -3.12 -2.92
CA ALA A 144 1.21 -3.32 -4.02
C ALA A 144 -0.20 -2.82 -3.66
N ALA A 145 -0.69 -3.14 -2.45
CA ALA A 145 -1.98 -2.66 -1.95
C ALA A 145 -2.02 -1.13 -1.84
N ALA A 146 -0.97 -0.50 -1.32
CA ALA A 146 -0.85 0.95 -1.23
C ALA A 146 -0.85 1.60 -2.63
N LYS A 147 -0.14 1.01 -3.60
CA LYS A 147 -0.15 1.47 -5.00
C LYS A 147 -1.55 1.35 -5.63
N ALA A 148 -2.24 0.24 -5.43
CA ALA A 148 -3.59 0.03 -5.93
C ALA A 148 -4.59 1.02 -5.31
N LYS A 149 -4.50 1.26 -3.99
CA LYS A 149 -5.31 2.27 -3.28
C LYS A 149 -5.07 3.67 -3.85
N ARG A 150 -3.81 4.05 -4.06
CA ARG A 150 -3.44 5.33 -4.69
C ARG A 150 -4.01 5.46 -6.11
N ALA A 151 -3.88 4.42 -6.93
CA ALA A 151 -4.41 4.41 -8.30
C ALA A 151 -5.94 4.58 -8.32
N ASN A 152 -6.67 3.89 -7.44
CA ASN A 152 -8.12 4.05 -7.31
C ASN A 152 -8.50 5.48 -6.87
N LYS A 153 -7.77 6.05 -5.91
CA LYS A 153 -7.99 7.44 -5.47
C LYS A 153 -7.72 8.43 -6.61
N THR A 154 -6.65 8.23 -7.40
CA THR A 154 -6.38 9.04 -8.59
C THR A 154 -7.48 8.91 -9.65
N ALA A 155 -7.98 7.68 -9.90
CA ALA A 155 -9.07 7.48 -10.84
C ALA A 155 -10.35 8.25 -10.42
N ARG A 156 -10.70 8.23 -9.12
CA ARG A 156 -11.83 9.00 -8.57
C ARG A 156 -11.64 10.51 -8.70
N MET A 157 -10.42 11.01 -8.57
CA MET A 157 -10.13 12.43 -8.75
C MET A 157 -10.39 12.91 -10.19
N HIS A 158 -10.16 12.05 -11.19
CA HIS A 158 -10.40 12.33 -12.60
C HIS A 158 -11.83 12.01 -13.07
N ASP A 159 -12.67 11.43 -12.20
CA ASP A 159 -14.07 11.15 -12.49
C ASP A 159 -14.87 12.46 -12.49
N THR A 160 -15.17 12.94 -13.70
CA THR A 160 -15.88 14.19 -13.93
C THR A 160 -17.37 14.05 -13.62
N ASP A 161 -17.94 12.87 -13.80
CA ASP A 161 -19.35 12.61 -13.53
C ASP A 161 -19.61 12.55 -12.02
N LEU A 162 -18.73 11.89 -11.28
CA LEU A 162 -18.76 11.90 -9.82
C LEU A 162 -18.65 13.34 -9.28
N TRP A 163 -17.66 14.10 -9.77
CA TRP A 163 -17.50 15.51 -9.41
C TRP A 163 -18.78 16.33 -9.64
N ASN A 164 -19.33 16.26 -10.86
CA ASN A 164 -20.52 17.02 -11.23
C ASN A 164 -21.73 16.62 -10.36
N SER A 165 -21.94 15.32 -10.15
CA SER A 165 -23.08 14.84 -9.36
C SER A 165 -23.03 15.34 -7.91
N ARG A 166 -21.86 15.30 -7.26
CA ARG A 166 -21.70 15.67 -5.85
C ARG A 166 -21.65 17.16 -5.61
N ILE A 167 -21.01 17.92 -6.51
CA ILE A 167 -21.07 19.38 -6.46
C ILE A 167 -22.50 19.87 -6.66
N VAL A 168 -23.27 19.27 -7.58
CA VAL A 168 -24.69 19.59 -7.74
C VAL A 168 -25.47 19.30 -6.46
N THR A 169 -25.22 18.17 -5.79
CA THR A 169 -25.84 17.88 -4.48
C THR A 169 -25.52 18.96 -3.46
N LEU A 170 -24.24 19.33 -3.30
CA LEU A 170 -23.81 20.34 -2.33
C LEU A 170 -24.40 21.73 -2.63
N VAL A 171 -24.35 22.18 -3.88
CA VAL A 171 -24.91 23.48 -4.28
C VAL A 171 -26.42 23.52 -4.06
N ARG A 172 -27.15 22.44 -4.32
CA ARG A 172 -28.59 22.36 -4.01
C ARG A 172 -28.86 22.44 -2.51
N LEU A 173 -28.04 21.78 -1.68
CA LEU A 173 -28.17 21.85 -0.22
C LEU A 173 -27.89 23.27 0.29
N LEU A 174 -26.88 23.96 -0.25
CA LEU A 174 -26.61 25.36 0.11
C LEU A 174 -27.77 26.29 -0.31
N ALA A 175 -28.30 26.11 -1.52
CA ALA A 175 -29.43 26.89 -2.03
C ALA A 175 -30.70 26.67 -1.19
N SER A 176 -31.01 25.42 -0.80
CA SER A 176 -32.19 25.13 0.02
C SER A 176 -32.13 25.80 1.40
N HIS A 177 -30.93 25.91 2.00
CA HIS A 177 -30.74 26.54 3.31
C HIS A 177 -30.71 28.08 3.24
N THR A 178 -30.48 28.65 2.07
CA THR A 178 -30.57 30.10 1.82
C THR A 178 -31.95 30.53 1.31
N GLY A 179 -32.89 29.58 1.14
CA GLY A 179 -34.26 29.84 0.70
C GLY A 179 -34.42 29.93 -0.83
N VAL A 180 -33.41 29.53 -1.60
CA VAL A 180 -33.44 29.49 -3.07
C VAL A 180 -33.70 28.07 -3.54
N GLU A 181 -34.85 27.83 -4.17
CA GLU A 181 -35.13 26.54 -4.79
C GLU A 181 -34.55 26.46 -6.21
N LEU A 182 -33.55 25.61 -6.39
CA LEU A 182 -32.99 25.28 -7.70
C LEU A 182 -33.74 24.09 -8.32
N ARG A 183 -34.31 24.27 -9.51
CA ARG A 183 -35.08 23.26 -10.26
C ARG A 183 -34.49 23.09 -11.66
N GLY A 184 -34.37 21.86 -12.13
CA GLY A 184 -33.79 21.57 -13.45
C GLY A 184 -32.26 21.51 -13.42
N MET A 185 -31.62 21.80 -14.56
CA MET A 185 -30.15 21.74 -14.69
C MET A 185 -29.50 23.01 -14.13
N LEU A 186 -28.43 22.88 -13.32
CA LEU A 186 -27.73 24.05 -12.77
C LEU A 186 -27.16 24.96 -13.86
N SER A 187 -26.80 24.40 -15.01
CA SER A 187 -26.32 25.16 -16.18
C SER A 187 -27.34 26.17 -16.71
N GLU A 188 -28.63 25.95 -16.49
CA GLU A 188 -29.70 26.86 -16.91
C GLU A 188 -29.95 27.96 -15.86
N GLN A 189 -29.46 27.78 -14.63
CA GLN A 189 -29.67 28.67 -13.49
C GLN A 189 -28.39 29.40 -13.05
N ILE A 190 -27.38 29.47 -13.92
CA ILE A 190 -26.07 30.08 -13.60
C ILE A 190 -26.23 31.51 -13.09
N GLN A 191 -27.15 32.29 -13.65
CA GLN A 191 -27.33 33.69 -13.27
C GLN A 191 -27.90 33.86 -11.85
N ASP A 192 -28.71 32.91 -11.39
CA ASP A 192 -29.23 32.90 -10.01
C ASP A 192 -28.15 32.38 -9.05
N LEU A 193 -27.36 31.39 -9.47
CA LEU A 193 -26.23 30.86 -8.71
C LEU A 193 -25.13 31.90 -8.49
N CYS A 194 -24.81 32.72 -9.50
CA CYS A 194 -23.82 33.79 -9.38
C CYS A 194 -24.23 34.91 -8.41
N LYS A 195 -25.53 35.01 -8.07
CA LYS A 195 -26.03 35.98 -7.07
C LYS A 195 -26.19 35.37 -5.69
N LEU A 196 -25.99 34.05 -5.58
CA LEU A 196 -26.18 33.35 -4.33
C LEU A 196 -24.98 33.59 -3.42
N GLN A 197 -25.22 34.38 -2.39
CA GLN A 197 -24.28 34.63 -1.30
C GLN A 197 -24.61 33.66 -0.15
N VAL A 198 -23.64 32.83 0.20
CA VAL A 198 -23.81 31.77 1.20
C VAL A 198 -23.07 32.19 2.49
N PRO A 199 -23.78 32.48 3.58
CA PRO A 199 -23.14 32.75 4.86
C PRO A 199 -22.37 31.52 5.38
N SER A 200 -21.25 31.73 6.07
CA SER A 200 -20.43 30.67 6.66
C SER A 200 -21.24 29.70 7.54
N GLU A 201 -22.24 30.19 8.29
CA GLU A 201 -23.08 29.34 9.15
C GLU A 201 -24.00 28.41 8.35
N VAL A 202 -24.28 28.72 7.08
CA VAL A 202 -25.02 27.82 6.19
C VAL A 202 -24.13 26.68 5.74
N ILE A 203 -22.86 26.94 5.44
CA ILE A 203 -21.87 25.92 5.08
C ILE A 203 -21.72 24.94 6.25
N ASP A 204 -21.50 25.44 7.47
CA ASP A 204 -21.36 24.61 8.67
C ASP A 204 -22.57 23.71 8.93
N ARG A 205 -23.77 24.22 8.65
CA ARG A 205 -25.01 23.43 8.76
C ARG A 205 -25.10 22.35 7.68
N VAL A 206 -24.79 22.69 6.43
CA VAL A 206 -24.84 21.73 5.31
C VAL A 206 -23.80 20.63 5.50
N VAL A 207 -22.60 20.93 5.98
CA VAL A 207 -21.56 19.93 6.24
C VAL A 207 -22.00 18.92 7.31
N ARG A 208 -22.79 19.35 8.30
CA ARG A 208 -23.35 18.47 9.34
C ARG A 208 -24.54 17.61 8.87
N THR A 209 -25.10 17.89 7.69
CA THR A 209 -26.15 17.02 7.12
C THR A 209 -25.54 15.71 6.61
N PRO A 210 -26.24 14.57 6.72
CA PRO A 210 -25.70 13.29 6.24
C PRO A 210 -25.43 13.32 4.74
N GLU A 211 -26.28 14.00 3.96
CA GLU A 211 -26.08 14.17 2.51
C GLU A 211 -24.86 15.04 2.18
N GLY A 212 -24.66 16.14 2.92
CA GLY A 212 -23.51 17.04 2.72
C GLY A 212 -22.18 16.38 3.10
N CYS A 213 -22.12 15.76 4.28
CA CYS A 213 -20.95 15.02 4.73
C CYS A 213 -20.60 13.88 3.76
N GLN A 214 -21.60 13.09 3.34
CA GLN A 214 -21.38 12.02 2.37
C GLN A 214 -20.85 12.56 1.04
N ALA A 215 -21.41 13.67 0.53
CA ALA A 215 -20.94 14.26 -0.71
C ALA A 215 -19.49 14.75 -0.62
N LEU A 216 -19.09 15.37 0.50
CA LEU A 216 -17.70 15.79 0.74
C LEU A 216 -16.74 14.60 0.86
N CYS A 217 -17.13 13.56 1.59
CA CYS A 217 -16.38 12.30 1.68
C CYS A 217 -16.21 11.65 0.30
N GLU A 218 -17.26 11.63 -0.53
CA GLU A 218 -17.19 11.08 -1.88
C GLU A 218 -16.29 11.89 -2.81
N LEU A 219 -16.18 13.21 -2.58
CA LEU A 219 -15.29 14.12 -3.29
C LEU A 219 -13.82 14.05 -2.85
N ASP A 220 -13.49 13.17 -1.90
CA ASP A 220 -12.16 13.03 -1.29
C ASP A 220 -11.70 14.29 -0.51
N VAL A 221 -12.64 15.02 0.11
CA VAL A 221 -12.34 16.08 1.10
C VAL A 221 -12.19 15.43 2.48
N PHE A 222 -11.12 15.77 3.20
CA PHE A 222 -10.76 15.10 4.44
C PHE A 222 -11.77 15.40 5.56
N GLU A 223 -12.16 14.38 6.32
CA GLU A 223 -13.24 14.47 7.30
C GLU A 223 -12.96 15.46 8.44
N CYS A 224 -11.69 15.67 8.82
CA CYS A 224 -11.38 16.70 9.83
C CYS A 224 -11.48 18.13 9.30
N ASP A 225 -11.43 18.32 7.97
CA ASP A 225 -11.59 19.64 7.35
C ASP A 225 -13.06 20.06 7.30
N HIS A 226 -13.99 19.12 7.51
CA HIS A 226 -15.43 19.37 7.48
C HIS A 226 -15.84 20.36 8.57
N GLU A 227 -15.26 20.26 9.77
CA GLU A 227 -15.60 21.15 10.89
C GLU A 227 -15.17 22.59 10.66
N TYR A 228 -14.09 22.80 9.92
CA TYR A 228 -13.50 24.12 9.64
C TYR A 228 -13.72 24.57 8.20
N LEU A 229 -14.64 23.91 7.47
CA LEU A 229 -14.74 24.10 6.03
C LEU A 229 -15.12 25.54 5.68
N SER A 230 -16.01 26.16 6.44
CA SER A 230 -16.37 27.57 6.27
C SER A 230 -15.16 28.49 6.46
N ASP A 231 -14.40 28.31 7.55
CA ASP A 231 -13.18 29.08 7.85
C ASP A 231 -12.10 28.90 6.77
N ILE A 232 -11.97 27.69 6.22
CA ILE A 232 -10.99 27.37 5.17
C ILE A 232 -11.37 28.06 3.84
N LEU A 233 -12.67 28.16 3.55
CA LEU A 233 -13.18 28.80 2.35
C LEU A 233 -13.18 30.34 2.47
N ASP A 234 -13.38 30.88 3.68
CA ASP A 234 -13.43 32.32 3.98
C ASP A 234 -12.02 32.93 4.15
N ALA A 235 -11.24 32.93 3.06
CA ALA A 235 -9.87 33.44 3.08
C ALA A 235 -9.79 34.97 3.26
N ASP A 236 -10.84 35.70 2.88
CA ASP A 236 -10.92 37.16 2.96
C ASP A 236 -11.62 37.68 4.22
N GLN A 237 -12.10 36.79 5.09
CA GLN A 237 -12.83 37.11 6.33
C GLN A 237 -14.10 37.91 6.06
N SER A 238 -14.75 37.66 4.92
CA SER A 238 -16.01 38.29 4.54
C SER A 238 -17.22 37.63 5.21
N CYS A 239 -17.06 36.42 5.77
CA CYS A 239 -18.13 35.56 6.30
C CYS A 239 -19.18 35.16 5.25
N ILE A 240 -18.92 35.42 3.97
CA ILE A 240 -19.85 35.16 2.86
C ILE A 240 -19.07 34.50 1.74
N CYS A 241 -19.49 33.30 1.35
CA CYS A 241 -18.88 32.56 0.25
C CYS A 241 -19.79 32.57 -0.97
N ASP A 242 -19.23 32.96 -2.12
CA ASP A 242 -19.92 32.84 -3.41
C ASP A 242 -19.90 31.38 -3.89
N VAL A 243 -20.89 30.96 -4.68
CA VAL A 243 -20.93 29.59 -5.22
C VAL A 243 -19.68 29.24 -6.02
N THR A 244 -19.08 30.20 -6.72
CA THR A 244 -17.84 29.96 -7.49
C THR A 244 -16.62 29.74 -6.60
N GLU A 245 -16.54 30.47 -5.49
CA GLU A 245 -15.49 30.31 -4.48
C GLU A 245 -15.67 28.98 -3.74
N PHE A 246 -16.91 28.63 -3.38
CA PHE A 246 -17.21 27.33 -2.79
C PHE A 246 -16.75 26.19 -3.71
N ILE A 247 -17.13 26.22 -4.99
CA ILE A 247 -16.73 25.16 -5.95
C ILE A 247 -15.22 25.10 -6.13
N ASP A 248 -14.53 26.24 -6.25
CA ASP A 248 -13.06 26.26 -6.42
C ASP A 248 -12.34 25.82 -5.14
N GLY A 249 -12.83 26.23 -3.98
CA GLY A 249 -12.29 25.83 -2.68
C GLY A 249 -12.45 24.34 -2.45
N ILE A 250 -13.64 23.77 -2.68
CA ILE A 250 -13.83 22.30 -2.64
C ILE A 250 -12.90 21.61 -3.63
N ARG A 251 -12.72 22.14 -4.84
CA ARG A 251 -11.81 21.57 -5.84
C ARG A 251 -10.36 21.53 -5.36
N ARG A 252 -9.91 22.56 -4.66
CA ARG A 252 -8.55 22.67 -4.10
C ARG A 252 -8.34 21.79 -2.87
N LEU A 253 -9.38 21.56 -2.08
CA LEU A 253 -9.35 20.69 -0.88
C LEU A 253 -9.39 19.19 -1.19
N ARG A 254 -9.55 18.80 -2.46
CA ARG A 254 -9.59 17.38 -2.84
C ARG A 254 -8.22 16.74 -2.71
N GLY A 255 -8.19 15.58 -2.06
CA GLY A 255 -7.01 14.73 -2.00
C GLY A 255 -6.12 14.99 -0.79
N GLU A 256 -4.94 14.39 -0.80
CA GLU A 256 -3.96 14.54 0.30
C GLU A 256 -2.91 15.60 -0.07
N PRO A 257 -2.52 16.48 0.87
CA PRO A 257 -1.47 17.45 0.64
C PRO A 257 -0.16 16.72 0.32
N ARG A 258 0.52 17.11 -0.76
CA ARG A 258 1.81 16.53 -1.14
C ARG A 258 2.94 17.32 -0.49
N ARG A 259 4.07 16.67 -0.24
CA ARG A 259 5.29 17.38 0.21
C ARG A 259 5.71 18.50 -0.74
N SER A 260 5.45 18.34 -2.05
CA SER A 260 5.70 19.38 -3.06
C SER A 260 4.93 20.66 -2.78
N ASP A 261 3.71 20.56 -2.29
CA ASP A 261 2.81 21.69 -2.09
C ASP A 261 3.31 22.52 -0.91
N ILE A 262 3.75 21.85 0.17
CA ILE A 262 4.38 22.47 1.34
C ILE A 262 5.70 23.18 0.94
N VAL A 263 6.54 22.54 0.13
CA VAL A 263 7.80 23.14 -0.34
C VAL A 263 7.52 24.36 -1.23
N CYS A 264 6.49 24.30 -2.08
CA CYS A 264 6.08 25.43 -2.91
C CYS A 264 5.67 26.63 -2.03
N VAL A 265 4.84 26.39 -1.00
CA VAL A 265 4.44 27.43 -0.04
C VAL A 265 5.65 28.01 0.70
N ASP A 266 6.60 27.18 1.18
CA ASP A 266 7.84 27.66 1.82
C ASP A 266 8.65 28.58 0.88
N LEU A 267 8.79 28.20 -0.39
CA LEU A 267 9.49 29.03 -1.38
C LEU A 267 8.76 30.36 -1.63
N MET A 268 7.43 30.35 -1.75
CA MET A 268 6.62 31.56 -1.90
C MET A 268 6.74 32.48 -0.69
N VAL A 269 6.70 31.93 0.53
CA VAL A 269 6.85 32.72 1.77
C VAL A 269 8.23 33.35 1.85
N ARG A 270 9.30 32.64 1.48
CA ARG A 270 10.67 33.21 1.43
C ARG A 270 10.79 34.33 0.42
N ASP A 271 10.13 34.20 -0.73
CA ASP A 271 10.11 35.25 -1.74
C ASP A 271 9.37 36.49 -1.24
N ILE A 272 8.19 36.32 -0.62
CA ILE A 272 7.45 37.42 0.02
C ILE A 272 8.31 38.09 1.09
N GLN A 273 8.98 37.32 1.96
CA GLN A 273 9.87 37.88 2.98
C GLN A 273 11.03 38.68 2.38
N ARG A 274 11.55 38.27 1.21
CA ARG A 274 12.58 39.02 0.48
C ARG A 274 12.00 40.34 -0.05
N GLN A 275 10.87 40.29 -0.74
CA GLN A 275 10.21 41.48 -1.28
C GLN A 275 9.88 42.48 -0.16
N VAL A 276 9.35 42.02 0.98
CA VAL A 276 9.05 42.86 2.16
C VAL A 276 10.32 43.53 2.71
N ARG A 277 11.45 42.82 2.78
CA ARG A 277 12.73 43.42 3.20
C ARG A 277 13.21 44.49 2.24
N GLU A 278 13.07 44.26 0.94
CA GLU A 278 13.43 45.24 -0.10
C GLU A 278 12.54 46.47 -0.02
N THR A 279 11.22 46.31 0.19
CA THR A 279 10.30 47.44 0.36
C THR A 279 10.61 48.23 1.62
N LEU A 280 10.88 47.55 2.74
CA LEU A 280 11.28 48.20 3.99
C LEU A 280 12.58 49.00 3.85
N GLN A 281 13.54 48.49 3.08
CA GLN A 281 14.78 49.21 2.81
C GLN A 281 14.51 50.47 1.96
N ALA A 282 13.73 50.35 0.88
CA ALA A 282 13.38 51.48 0.04
C ALA A 282 12.61 52.57 0.80
N VAL A 283 11.67 52.19 1.69
CA VAL A 283 10.94 53.15 2.54
C VAL A 283 11.88 53.86 3.52
N ARG A 284 12.86 53.14 4.11
CA ARG A 284 13.87 53.76 4.99
C ARG A 284 14.77 54.74 4.25
N GLU A 285 15.15 54.42 3.01
CA GLU A 285 15.96 55.31 2.18
C GLU A 285 15.19 56.58 1.78
N PHE A 286 13.88 56.47 1.54
CA PHE A 286 13.01 57.63 1.31
C PHE A 286 12.77 58.49 2.56
N GLY A 287 12.60 57.87 3.74
CA GLY A 287 12.38 58.59 5.00
C GLY A 287 13.62 59.34 5.54
N ASN A 288 14.81 59.03 5.02
CA ASN A 288 16.07 59.69 5.37
C ASN A 288 16.47 60.83 4.41
N ARG A 289 15.65 61.12 3.40
CA ARG A 289 15.80 62.28 2.51
C ARG A 289 14.83 63.39 2.91
#